data_AF-A0A7R9K9U7-F1
#
_entry.id   AF-A0A7R9K9U7-F1
#
_cell.length_a   1.000
_cell.length_b   1.000
_cell.length_c   1.000
_cell.angle_alpha   90.00
_cell.angle_beta   90.00
_cell.angle_gamma   90.00
#
_symmetry.space_group_name_H-M   'P 1'
#
loop_
_entity.id
_entity.type
_entity.pdbx_description
1 polymer ?
#
loop_
_entity_poly.entity_id
_entity_poly.type
_entity_poly.pdbx_seq_one_letter_code
_entity_poly.pdbx_strand_id
1 'polypeptide(L)'
;MQLKMMIPIVTTLKLRALLPLFLMCCSWPCCQVYGAKILALLTLTTHSHHFWNRSLMKALTARGHQVTMVSPDSDPDSGANLTYILL
;
A
#
# COMPACT_ATOMS: atom_id res chain seq x y z
N MET A 1 -30.25 9.09 48.22
CA MET A 1 -29.93 7.74 47.70
C MET A 1 -29.94 7.63 46.16
N GLN A 2 -30.60 8.56 45.43
CA GLN A 2 -30.71 8.51 43.96
C GLN A 2 -29.44 8.95 43.18
N LEU A 3 -28.58 9.80 43.75
CA LEU A 3 -27.41 10.36 43.03
C LEU A 3 -26.31 9.33 42.72
N LYS A 4 -26.15 8.29 43.56
CA LYS A 4 -25.07 7.30 43.44
C LYS A 4 -25.29 6.34 42.27
N MET A 5 -26.55 6.15 41.86
CA MET A 5 -26.96 5.21 40.81
C MET A 5 -26.90 5.83 39.41
N MET A 6 -26.92 7.17 39.32
CA MET A 6 -26.94 7.90 38.04
C MET A 6 -25.57 8.00 37.37
N ILE A 7 -24.48 7.97 38.15
CA ILE A 7 -23.08 8.02 37.67
C ILE A 7 -22.68 6.79 36.82
N PRO A 8 -22.94 5.53 37.23
CA PRO A 8 -22.64 4.35 36.40
C PRO A 8 -23.52 4.28 35.14
N ILE A 9 -24.75 4.82 35.20
CA ILE A 9 -25.67 4.86 34.05
C ILE A 9 -25.16 5.85 32.98
N VAL A 10 -24.73 7.04 33.39
CA VAL A 10 -24.20 8.04 32.43
C VAL A 10 -22.85 7.61 31.82
N THR A 11 -22.00 6.93 32.60
CA THR A 11 -20.72 6.40 32.10
C THR A 11 -20.90 5.21 31.15
N THR A 12 -21.82 4.29 31.45
CA THR A 12 -22.17 3.19 30.53
C THR A 12 -22.85 3.68 29.24
N LEU A 13 -23.65 4.74 29.32
CA LEU A 13 -24.28 5.38 28.15
C LEU A 13 -23.24 6.07 27.24
N LYS A 14 -22.26 6.77 27.82
CA LYS A 14 -21.13 7.35 27.08
C LYS A 14 -20.26 6.28 26.41
N LEU A 15 -19.96 5.18 27.11
CA LEU A 15 -19.15 4.08 26.59
C LEU A 15 -19.83 3.38 25.39
N ARG A 16 -21.15 3.19 25.47
CA ARG A 16 -21.96 2.62 24.37
C ARG A 16 -22.08 3.52 23.15
N ALA A 17 -21.99 4.84 23.31
CA ALA A 17 -22.04 5.79 22.20
C ALA A 17 -20.67 5.99 21.52
N LEU A 18 -19.57 5.92 22.28
CA LEU A 18 -18.20 6.13 21.76
C LEU A 18 -17.63 4.90 21.05
N LEU A 19 -17.99 3.70 21.51
CA LEU A 19 -17.53 2.43 20.93
C LEU A 19 -17.91 2.27 19.43
N PRO A 20 -19.16 2.50 18.98
CA PRO A 20 -19.51 2.39 17.56
C PRO A 20 -18.85 3.49 16.72
N LEU A 21 -18.64 4.69 17.27
CA LEU A 21 -17.94 5.78 16.58
C LEU A 21 -16.47 5.42 16.32
N PHE A 22 -15.82 4.80 17.32
CA PHE A 22 -14.46 4.27 17.19
C PHE A 22 -14.39 3.12 16.17
N LEU A 23 -15.31 2.16 16.26
CA LEU A 23 -15.38 1.03 15.31
C LEU A 23 -15.66 1.49 13.88
N MET A 24 -16.53 2.49 13.69
CA MET A 24 -16.82 3.10 12.39
C MET A 24 -15.59 3.81 11.81
N CYS A 25 -14.80 4.49 12.65
CA CYS A 25 -13.55 5.14 12.24
C CYS A 25 -12.45 4.12 11.87
N CYS A 26 -12.40 2.97 12.56
CA CYS A 26 -11.48 1.87 12.25
C CYS A 26 -11.90 1.05 11.02
N SER A 27 -13.19 1.02 10.68
CA SER A 27 -13.71 0.29 9.52
C SER A 27 -13.57 1.03 8.19
N TRP A 28 -13.25 2.33 8.22
CA TRP A 28 -12.95 3.05 6.98
C TRP A 28 -11.63 2.51 6.42
N PRO A 29 -11.56 2.08 5.15
CA PRO A 29 -10.33 1.57 4.56
C PRO A 29 -9.35 2.75 4.39
N CYS A 30 -8.69 3.16 5.47
CA CYS A 30 -7.83 4.35 5.47
C CYS A 30 -6.53 4.11 4.70
N CYS A 31 -6.22 2.86 4.36
CA CYS A 31 -5.01 2.47 3.65
C CYS A 31 -5.26 1.24 2.78
N GLN A 32 -6.09 1.32 1.73
CA GLN A 32 -5.89 0.40 0.61
C GLN A 32 -4.67 0.88 -0.18
N VAL A 33 -3.48 0.40 0.22
CA VAL A 33 -2.28 0.49 -0.59
C VAL A 33 -2.49 -0.49 -1.75
N TYR A 34 -2.95 0.02 -2.90
CA TYR A 34 -3.17 -0.79 -4.10
C TYR A 34 -1.84 -1.17 -4.74
N GLY A 35 -1.10 -2.08 -4.10
CA GLY A 35 0.09 -2.70 -4.66
C GLY A 35 -0.26 -3.66 -5.80
N ALA A 36 -0.50 -3.11 -7.00
CA ALA A 36 -0.73 -3.93 -8.21
C ALA A 36 0.51 -4.77 -8.58
N LYS A 37 0.26 -5.94 -9.19
CA LYS A 37 1.29 -6.78 -9.83
C LYS A 37 1.35 -6.45 -11.32
N ILE A 38 2.46 -5.87 -11.75
CA ILE A 38 2.64 -5.31 -13.10
C ILE A 38 3.70 -6.13 -13.85
N LEU A 39 3.34 -6.63 -15.04
CA LEU A 39 4.29 -7.19 -15.98
C LEU A 39 4.69 -6.11 -17.01
N ALA A 40 5.96 -5.74 -17.03
CA ALA A 40 6.51 -4.78 -17.98
C ALA A 40 7.17 -5.52 -19.15
N LEU A 41 6.50 -5.49 -20.30
CA LEU A 41 7.01 -5.96 -21.58
C LEU A 41 7.38 -4.75 -22.44
N LEU A 42 8.67 -4.52 -22.60
CA LEU A 42 9.19 -3.38 -23.34
C LEU A 42 9.76 -3.89 -24.65
N THR A 43 9.18 -3.45 -25.77
CA THR A 43 9.41 -4.01 -27.11
C THR A 43 10.80 -3.69 -27.68
N LEU A 44 11.54 -2.76 -27.06
CA LEU A 44 12.87 -2.34 -27.49
C LEU A 44 13.91 -2.73 -26.44
N THR A 45 14.60 -3.85 -26.67
CA THR A 45 15.60 -4.44 -25.79
C THR A 45 17.00 -3.88 -26.05
N THR A 46 17.20 -2.58 -25.77
CA THR A 46 18.53 -1.96 -25.82
C THR A 46 18.87 -1.29 -24.48
N HIS A 47 20.17 -1.22 -24.13
CA HIS A 47 20.64 -0.63 -22.86
C HIS A 47 20.12 0.81 -22.64
N SER A 48 20.10 1.65 -23.67
CA SER A 48 19.61 3.03 -23.56
C SER A 48 18.13 3.08 -23.20
N HIS A 49 17.31 2.19 -23.77
CA HIS A 49 15.88 2.10 -23.46
C HIS A 49 15.64 1.47 -22.09
N HIS A 50 16.48 0.53 -21.66
CA HIS A 50 16.45 0.00 -20.30
C HIS A 50 16.66 1.14 -19.28
N PHE A 51 17.66 2.00 -19.51
CA PHE A 51 17.97 3.11 -18.61
C PHE A 51 16.80 4.08 -18.43
N TRP A 52 16.10 4.41 -19.52
CA TRP A 52 14.89 5.24 -19.45
C TRP A 52 13.76 4.54 -18.68
N ASN A 53 13.46 3.29 -19.03
CA ASN A 53 12.38 2.50 -18.42
C ASN A 53 12.60 2.22 -16.93
N ARG A 54 13.86 2.09 -16.51
CA ARG A 54 14.24 1.89 -15.10
C ARG A 54 13.64 2.95 -14.19
N SER A 55 13.62 4.21 -14.62
CA SER A 55 13.07 5.31 -13.82
C SER A 55 11.58 5.13 -13.52
N LEU A 56 10.82 4.64 -14.52
CA LEU A 56 9.40 4.33 -14.36
C LEU A 56 9.18 3.14 -13.41
N MET A 57 9.95 2.06 -13.57
CA MET A 57 9.85 0.88 -12.71
C MET A 57 10.16 1.21 -11.25
N LYS A 58 11.16 2.06 -11.00
CA LYS A 58 11.48 2.56 -9.66
C LYS A 58 10.35 3.40 -9.06
N ALA A 59 9.73 4.27 -9.85
CA ALA A 59 8.59 5.06 -9.36
C ALA A 59 7.38 4.18 -9.01
N LEU A 60 7.11 3.14 -9.80
CA LEU A 60 6.02 2.19 -9.52
C LEU A 60 6.29 1.39 -8.25
N THR A 61 7.49 0.84 -8.11
CA THR A 61 7.86 0.06 -6.93
C THR A 61 7.92 0.90 -5.65
N ALA A 62 8.37 2.15 -5.73
CA ALA A 62 8.33 3.11 -4.62
C ALA A 62 6.90 3.42 -4.15
N ARG A 63 5.90 3.30 -5.03
CA ARG A 63 4.47 3.45 -4.69
C ARG A 63 3.83 2.16 -4.15
N GLY A 64 4.61 1.10 -3.98
CA GLY A 64 4.16 -0.18 -3.43
C GLY A 64 3.71 -1.21 -4.47
N HIS A 65 3.91 -0.96 -5.77
CA HIS A 65 3.63 -1.96 -6.81
C HIS A 65 4.71 -3.04 -6.85
N GLN A 66 4.32 -4.27 -7.19
CA GLN A 66 5.25 -5.35 -7.50
C GLN A 66 5.40 -5.42 -9.01
N VAL A 67 6.61 -5.26 -9.52
CA VAL A 67 6.88 -5.13 -10.94
C VAL A 67 7.82 -6.24 -11.39
N THR A 68 7.45 -6.93 -12.47
CA THR A 68 8.31 -7.89 -13.16
C THR A 68 8.62 -7.34 -14.53
N MET A 69 9.89 -7.09 -14.84
CA MET A 69 10.32 -6.51 -16.09
C MET A 69 11.15 -7.50 -16.89
N VAL A 70 10.78 -7.70 -18.15
CA VAL A 70 11.58 -8.46 -19.11
C VAL A 70 12.53 -7.50 -19.82
N SER A 71 13.84 -7.74 -19.76
CA SER A 71 14.83 -6.78 -20.26
C SER A 71 16.19 -7.42 -20.55
N PRO A 72 17.00 -6.90 -21.49
CA PRO A 72 18.36 -7.41 -21.73
C PRO A 72 19.35 -7.04 -20.63
N ASP A 73 18.96 -6.16 -19.71
CA ASP A 73 19.83 -5.64 -18.65
C ASP A 73 19.09 -5.62 -17.32
N SER A 74 19.85 -5.58 -16.22
CA SER A 74 19.34 -5.52 -14.86
C SER A 74 19.99 -4.38 -14.08
N ASP A 75 19.32 -4.00 -12.99
CA ASP A 75 19.83 -2.96 -12.11
C ASP A 75 20.24 -3.57 -10.76
N PRO A 76 21.49 -3.34 -10.29
CA PRO A 76 21.90 -3.79 -8.97
C PRO A 76 21.07 -3.18 -7.83
N ASP A 77 20.50 -1.97 -8.04
CA ASP A 77 19.69 -1.26 -7.05
C ASP A 77 18.17 -1.34 -7.33
N SER A 78 17.69 -2.51 -7.76
CA SER A 78 16.30 -2.68 -8.23
C SER A 78 15.24 -2.52 -7.12
N GLY A 79 15.63 -2.73 -5.85
CA GLY A 79 14.70 -2.75 -4.72
C GLY A 79 13.88 -4.05 -4.66
N ALA A 80 13.36 -4.39 -3.48
CA ALA A 80 12.74 -5.70 -3.22
C ALA A 80 11.52 -6.04 -4.09
N ASN A 81 10.86 -5.03 -4.68
CA ASN A 81 9.63 -5.18 -5.43
C ASN A 81 9.82 -5.13 -6.97
N LEU A 82 11.06 -5.08 -7.46
CA LEU A 82 11.38 -5.12 -8.89
C LEU A 82 12.13 -6.40 -9.22
N THR A 83 11.52 -7.25 -10.04
CA THR A 83 12.13 -8.49 -10.55
C THR A 83 12.50 -8.31 -12.01
N TYR A 84 13.71 -8.74 -12.38
CA TYR A 84 14.17 -8.76 -13.77
C TYR A 84 14.14 -10.18 -14.32
N ILE A 85 13.61 -10.32 -15.53
CA ILE A 85 13.75 -11.50 -16.37
C ILE A 85 14.69 -11.10 -17.51
N LEU A 86 15.91 -11.62 -17.46
CA LEU A 86 16.92 -11.35 -18.48
C LEU A 86 16.65 -12.18 -19.75
N LEU A 87 16.69 -11.51 -20.91
CA LEU A 87 16.62 -12.13 -22.24
C LEU A 87 17.95 -12.00 -22.97
#